data_AF-A0A3G8LPE5-F1
#
_entry.id   AF-A0A3G8LPE5-F1
#
_cell.length_a   1.000
_cell.length_b   1.000
_cell.length_c   1.000
_cell.angle_alpha   90.00
_cell.angle_beta   90.00
_cell.angle_gamma   90.00
#
_symmetry.space_group_name_H-M   'P 1'
#
loop_
_entity.id
_entity.type
_entity.pdbx_description
1 polymer ?
#
loop_
_entity_poly.entity_id
_entity_poly.type
_entity_poly.pdbx_seq_one_letter_code
_entity_poly.pdbx_strand_id
1 'polypeptide(L)'
;MVKLLVLVSLLLLWSAMPVQANWFNDINRQVRSIGAAKPVTAEPLTAAELADYPANYQFERVMAPSHQAPLFVVQAGLEHSDTVVLIHGLGDLASKDWLTVIPALAKQYHVVAIDLPGFGLSQGAVFTYSPKEYAKVIDWVINHYRHHNAQVHLVGHSMGAAISLYYASQYPGNIKQLVLVDAAGILDRTAYLKQISKRDMANSELPQGLRRVLARVDNFADKILEKTGTGFDPTKLLSRNESIRNMTIGEQTNTNAALALMEQNFSVLNYQQMPATQLIWGADDQVAPLRTAQALLHVLPTAQLKVIAGAGHVPMKSHQHIFNQLLLTSLVTPPSPRQPPPENKSHRVGKCYQDSQQYFSGQYEQLIIEDCKLVFIDNVTVNQLSISDSIVAIKSSRLGAALNNMMITRSTVSATDSHFSGVLTSTRSRFDLAGVTFWGESPVFISQESTRLVLSLVRIHTPTHITRLGGSYVLATESLESVL
;
A
#
# COMPACT_ATOMS: atom_id res chain seq x y z
N MET A 1 -48.99 37.67 18.47
CA MET A 1 -48.12 38.83 18.78
C MET A 1 -46.92 38.50 19.68
N VAL A 2 -46.99 37.51 20.59
CA VAL A 2 -45.86 37.17 21.50
C VAL A 2 -44.67 36.49 20.80
N LYS A 3 -44.88 35.70 19.73
CA LYS A 3 -43.79 35.02 18.99
C LYS A 3 -42.97 35.94 18.07
N LEU A 4 -43.51 37.10 17.68
CA LEU A 4 -42.80 38.06 16.81
C LEU A 4 -41.88 38.99 17.61
N LEU A 5 -42.23 39.29 18.87
CA LEU A 5 -41.37 40.08 19.76
C LEU A 5 -40.11 39.32 20.18
N VAL A 6 -40.20 38.01 20.48
CA VAL A 6 -39.04 37.22 20.92
C VAL A 6 -37.99 37.06 19.81
N LEU A 7 -38.41 36.96 18.55
CA LEU A 7 -37.50 36.85 17.41
C LEU A 7 -36.77 38.18 17.11
N VAL A 8 -37.46 39.32 17.26
CA VAL A 8 -36.86 40.65 17.08
C VAL A 8 -35.91 41.01 18.24
N SER A 9 -36.20 40.56 19.46
CA SER A 9 -35.31 40.72 20.62
C SER A 9 -34.01 39.91 20.49
N LEU A 10 -34.08 38.69 19.94
CA LEU A 10 -32.89 37.84 19.73
C LEU A 10 -32.00 38.33 18.59
N LEU A 11 -32.57 38.91 17.54
CA LEU A 11 -31.82 39.50 16.42
C LEU A 11 -31.12 40.81 16.80
N LEU A 12 -31.69 41.62 17.70
CA LEU A 12 -31.07 42.84 18.22
C LEU A 12 -29.96 42.57 19.25
N LEU A 13 -29.99 41.42 19.94
CA LEU A 13 -28.91 40.99 20.84
C LEU A 13 -27.67 40.48 20.10
N TRP A 14 -27.81 40.09 18.83
CA TRP A 14 -26.72 39.54 18.02
C TRP A 14 -25.87 40.62 17.32
N SER A 15 -26.40 41.85 17.16
CA SER A 15 -25.70 42.95 16.50
C SER A 15 -24.93 43.89 17.45
N ALA A 16 -24.93 43.63 18.75
CA ALA A 16 -24.39 44.55 19.77
C ALA A 16 -23.20 44.02 20.59
N MET A 17 -22.53 42.93 20.19
CA MET A 17 -21.33 42.45 20.89
C MET A 17 -20.06 42.59 20.05
N PRO A 18 -19.02 43.31 20.54
CA PRO A 18 -17.75 43.40 19.86
C PRO A 18 -17.02 42.05 19.92
N VAL A 19 -16.37 41.73 18.81
CA VAL A 19 -15.50 40.57 18.61
C VAL A 19 -14.39 40.55 19.65
N GLN A 20 -14.49 39.65 20.63
CA GLN A 20 -13.33 39.11 21.35
C GLN A 20 -13.47 37.60 21.47
N ALA A 21 -12.98 36.92 20.43
CA ALA A 21 -12.60 35.52 20.48
C ALA A 21 -11.48 35.35 21.51
N ASN A 22 -11.79 34.79 22.69
CA ASN A 22 -10.79 34.22 23.61
C ASN A 22 -11.40 33.35 24.72
N TRP A 23 -12.70 33.48 25.03
CA TRP A 23 -13.32 32.70 26.11
C TRP A 23 -13.54 31.21 25.77
N PHE A 24 -13.87 30.89 24.51
CA PHE A 24 -13.98 29.48 24.05
C PHE A 24 -12.65 28.72 24.09
N ASN A 25 -11.52 29.43 23.89
CA ASN A 25 -10.19 28.83 23.96
C ASN A 25 -9.75 28.56 25.42
N ASP A 26 -10.21 29.37 26.37
CA ASP A 26 -9.96 29.14 27.80
C ASP A 26 -10.85 28.05 28.41
N ILE A 27 -12.10 27.94 27.96
CA ILE A 27 -12.95 26.79 28.32
C ILE A 27 -12.37 25.49 27.74
N ASN A 28 -11.88 25.49 26.49
CA ASN A 28 -11.20 24.32 25.94
C ASN A 28 -9.88 23.98 26.64
N ARG A 29 -9.17 24.97 27.20
CA ARG A 29 -7.98 24.72 28.04
C ARG A 29 -8.34 24.17 29.42
N GLN A 30 -9.37 24.70 30.07
CA GLN A 30 -9.82 24.24 31.38
C GLN A 30 -10.51 22.87 31.31
N VAL A 31 -11.26 22.57 30.24
CA VAL A 31 -11.84 21.23 30.01
C VAL A 31 -10.75 20.18 29.73
N ARG A 32 -9.62 20.58 29.11
CA ARG A 32 -8.43 19.71 28.98
C ARG A 32 -7.63 19.53 30.27
N SER A 33 -7.66 20.50 31.20
CA SER A 33 -6.95 20.39 32.49
C SER A 33 -7.75 19.70 33.59
N ILE A 34 -9.09 19.63 33.48
CA ILE A 34 -9.97 18.92 34.42
C ILE A 34 -10.06 17.40 34.10
N GLY A 35 -9.50 16.98 32.96
CA GLY A 35 -9.36 15.58 32.56
C GLY A 35 -7.92 15.16 32.31
N ALA A 36 -6.94 15.70 33.05
CA ALA A 36 -5.60 15.12 33.07
C ALA A 36 -5.69 13.72 33.71
N ALA A 37 -5.96 12.71 32.88
CA ALA A 37 -5.84 11.33 33.27
C ALA A 37 -4.48 11.14 33.94
N LYS A 38 -4.47 10.52 35.12
CA LYS A 38 -3.22 10.06 35.75
C LYS A 38 -2.41 9.34 34.67
N PRO A 39 -1.07 9.52 34.61
CA PRO A 39 -0.25 8.72 33.71
C PRO A 39 -0.60 7.25 33.96
N VAL A 40 -1.21 6.61 32.96
CA VAL A 40 -1.55 5.20 33.03
C VAL A 40 -0.22 4.48 33.05
N THR A 41 0.23 4.08 34.23
CA THR A 41 1.36 3.14 34.34
C THR A 41 0.91 1.84 33.70
N ALA A 42 1.70 1.32 32.77
CA ALA A 42 1.40 0.06 32.11
C ALA A 42 1.24 -1.05 33.15
N GLU A 43 0.18 -1.86 33.05
CA GLU A 43 -0.02 -3.00 33.95
C GLU A 43 1.12 -4.00 33.80
N PRO A 44 1.58 -4.63 34.90
CA PRO A 44 2.65 -5.61 34.87
C PRO A 44 2.27 -6.85 34.04
N LEU A 45 3.27 -7.48 33.42
CA LEU A 45 3.10 -8.70 32.62
C LEU A 45 2.91 -9.93 33.52
N THR A 46 1.99 -10.80 33.13
CA THR A 46 1.67 -12.06 33.81
C THR A 46 2.41 -13.24 33.18
N ALA A 47 2.64 -14.30 33.96
CA ALA A 47 3.26 -15.53 33.45
C ALA A 47 2.44 -16.19 32.31
N ALA A 48 1.11 -16.05 32.35
CA ALA A 48 0.23 -16.60 31.31
C ALA A 48 0.40 -15.87 29.96
N GLU A 49 0.56 -14.54 29.99
CA GLU A 49 0.82 -13.74 28.78
C GLU A 49 2.15 -14.11 28.11
N LEU A 50 3.14 -14.54 28.91
CA LEU A 50 4.49 -14.85 28.45
C LEU A 50 4.73 -16.33 28.12
N ALA A 51 3.73 -17.20 28.31
CA ALA A 51 3.90 -18.67 28.23
C ALA A 51 4.44 -19.18 26.88
N ASP A 52 4.14 -18.49 25.79
CA ASP A 52 4.56 -18.89 24.43
C ASP A 52 5.97 -18.40 24.06
N TYR A 53 6.60 -17.57 24.89
CA TYR A 53 7.90 -16.99 24.60
C TYR A 53 9.04 -17.76 25.29
N PRO A 54 10.20 -17.90 24.62
CA PRO A 54 11.39 -18.46 25.26
C PRO A 54 11.81 -17.69 26.51
N ALA A 55 12.23 -18.42 27.56
CA ALA A 55 12.57 -17.85 28.86
C ALA A 55 13.79 -16.91 28.84
N ASN A 56 14.63 -16.97 27.79
CA ASN A 56 15.82 -16.13 27.66
C ASN A 56 15.54 -14.78 26.97
N TYR A 57 14.29 -14.47 26.63
CA TYR A 57 13.91 -13.16 26.10
C TYR A 57 13.64 -12.18 27.25
N GLN A 58 13.80 -10.89 26.97
CA GLN A 58 13.34 -9.82 27.86
C GLN A 58 12.03 -9.25 27.35
N PHE A 59 11.15 -8.89 28.29
CA PHE A 59 9.81 -8.38 28.00
C PHE A 59 9.57 -7.11 28.81
N GLU A 60 8.93 -6.14 28.17
CA GLU A 60 8.51 -4.91 28.85
C GLU A 60 7.17 -4.45 28.31
N ARG A 61 6.37 -3.82 29.18
CA ARG A 61 5.21 -3.04 28.76
C ARG A 61 5.49 -1.57 29.11
N VAL A 62 5.66 -0.76 28.08
CA VAL A 62 5.98 0.67 28.19
C VAL A 62 4.83 1.52 27.66
N MET A 63 4.78 2.79 28.07
CA MET A 63 3.82 3.74 27.49
C MET A 63 4.49 4.52 26.36
N ALA A 64 3.99 4.37 25.14
CA ALA A 64 4.47 5.16 24.01
C ALA A 64 4.16 6.65 24.24
N PRO A 65 5.16 7.55 24.32
CA PRO A 65 4.95 8.92 24.82
C PRO A 65 3.98 9.77 24.00
N SER A 66 3.90 9.55 22.69
CA SER A 66 3.09 10.39 21.79
C SER A 66 1.59 10.10 21.86
N HIS A 67 1.17 8.95 22.40
CA HIS A 67 -0.24 8.50 22.36
C HIS A 67 -0.77 7.97 23.69
N GLN A 68 0.05 7.88 24.73
CA GLN A 68 -0.32 7.20 25.98
C GLN A 68 -0.92 5.81 25.69
N ALA A 69 -0.35 5.11 24.70
CA ALA A 69 -0.75 3.75 24.35
C ALA A 69 0.25 2.76 24.98
N PRO A 70 -0.23 1.67 25.61
CA PRO A 70 0.66 0.62 26.06
C PRO A 70 1.33 -0.04 24.85
N LEU A 71 2.60 -0.35 25.01
CA LEU A 71 3.43 -0.99 24.02
C LEU A 71 4.13 -2.16 24.70
N PHE A 72 3.77 -3.37 24.30
CA PHE A 72 4.50 -4.58 24.65
C PHE A 72 5.70 -4.74 23.71
N VAL A 73 6.85 -5.00 24.31
CA VAL A 73 8.15 -5.12 23.62
C VAL A 73 8.82 -6.42 24.05
N VAL A 74 9.33 -7.14 23.06
CA VAL A 74 10.17 -8.34 23.20
C VAL A 74 11.58 -8.01 22.73
N GLN A 75 12.57 -8.29 23.56
CA GLN A 75 14.00 -8.13 23.24
C GLN A 75 14.74 -9.47 23.33
N ALA A 76 15.66 -9.71 22.40
CA ALA A 76 16.56 -10.86 22.40
C ALA A 76 17.90 -10.48 21.75
N GLY A 77 18.98 -11.20 22.07
CA GLY A 77 20.32 -10.92 21.51
C GLY A 77 20.91 -9.58 21.99
N LEU A 78 20.67 -9.21 23.25
CA LEU A 78 21.07 -7.93 23.87
C LEU A 78 22.58 -7.66 23.86
N GLU A 79 23.39 -8.70 23.65
CA GLU A 79 24.83 -8.64 23.52
C GLU A 79 25.30 -8.05 22.18
N HIS A 80 24.42 -7.95 21.18
CA HIS A 80 24.76 -7.48 19.85
C HIS A 80 24.45 -5.99 19.67
N SER A 81 25.34 -5.24 19.01
CA SER A 81 25.13 -3.80 18.83
C SER A 81 24.09 -3.47 17.76
N ASP A 82 24.14 -4.10 16.59
CA ASP A 82 23.24 -3.79 15.47
C ASP A 82 21.83 -4.31 15.76
N THR A 83 20.84 -3.44 15.56
CA THR A 83 19.46 -3.67 15.96
C THR A 83 18.58 -4.05 14.77
N VAL A 84 17.76 -5.08 14.92
CA VAL A 84 16.69 -5.45 13.98
C VAL A 84 15.35 -5.24 14.67
N VAL A 85 14.54 -4.32 14.13
CA VAL A 85 13.19 -4.06 14.62
C VAL A 85 12.16 -4.80 13.76
N LEU A 86 11.28 -5.58 14.40
CA LEU A 86 10.28 -6.43 13.76
C LEU A 86 8.86 -5.89 13.98
N ILE A 87 8.14 -5.64 12.89
CA ILE A 87 6.79 -5.06 12.87
C ILE A 87 5.79 -6.05 12.26
N HIS A 88 4.86 -6.54 13.07
CA HIS A 88 3.88 -7.56 12.67
C HIS A 88 2.74 -7.04 11.76
N GLY A 89 1.98 -7.97 11.18
CA GLY A 89 0.81 -7.70 10.33
C GLY A 89 -0.49 -7.49 11.11
N LEU A 90 -1.64 -7.54 10.42
CA LEU A 90 -2.95 -7.57 11.09
C LEU A 90 -3.17 -8.91 11.80
N GLY A 91 -3.93 -8.91 12.90
CA GLY A 91 -4.28 -10.09 13.67
C GLY A 91 -3.75 -10.07 15.10
N ASP A 92 -4.29 -10.96 15.92
CA ASP A 92 -4.10 -10.90 17.38
C ASP A 92 -2.78 -11.53 17.85
N LEU A 93 -2.07 -12.23 16.96
CA LEU A 93 -0.79 -12.87 17.29
C LEU A 93 0.35 -11.86 17.46
N ALA A 94 0.25 -10.69 16.83
CA ALA A 94 1.19 -9.58 16.99
C ALA A 94 2.68 -10.00 16.93
N SER A 95 3.51 -9.68 17.93
CA SER A 95 4.92 -10.07 17.98
C SER A 95 5.14 -11.59 17.98
N LYS A 96 4.13 -12.41 18.32
CA LYS A 96 4.21 -13.89 18.17
C LYS A 96 4.34 -14.33 16.71
N ASP A 97 4.07 -13.47 15.73
CA ASP A 97 4.36 -13.74 14.32
C ASP A 97 5.84 -14.00 14.05
N TRP A 98 6.72 -13.51 14.94
CA TRP A 98 8.16 -13.57 14.80
C TRP A 98 8.84 -14.67 15.62
N LEU A 99 8.11 -15.54 16.30
CA LEU A 99 8.70 -16.59 17.17
C LEU A 99 9.67 -17.53 16.43
N THR A 100 9.45 -17.76 15.14
CA THR A 100 10.33 -18.59 14.28
C THR A 100 11.52 -17.81 13.71
N VAL A 101 11.52 -16.48 13.85
CA VAL A 101 12.49 -15.56 13.25
C VAL A 101 13.45 -15.00 14.29
N ILE A 102 12.95 -14.59 15.46
CA ILE A 102 13.76 -14.02 16.55
C ILE A 102 14.96 -14.92 16.92
N PRO A 103 14.81 -16.26 17.11
CA PRO A 103 15.95 -17.11 17.45
C PRO A 103 17.05 -17.16 16.38
N ALA A 104 16.70 -16.95 15.10
CA ALA A 104 17.66 -16.93 14.01
C ALA A 104 18.44 -15.61 13.97
N LEU A 105 17.75 -14.49 14.19
CA LEU A 105 18.34 -13.15 14.21
C LEU A 105 19.16 -12.87 15.47
N ALA A 106 18.68 -13.31 16.64
CA ALA A 106 19.28 -13.04 17.95
C ALA A 106 20.69 -13.63 18.13
N LYS A 107 21.16 -14.44 17.17
CA LYS A 107 22.54 -14.96 17.13
C LYS A 107 23.56 -13.94 16.64
N GLN A 108 23.10 -12.84 16.02
CA GLN A 108 23.96 -11.84 15.38
C GLN A 108 23.48 -10.39 15.61
N TYR A 109 22.23 -10.21 16.04
CA TYR A 109 21.59 -8.90 16.16
C TYR A 109 20.86 -8.76 17.49
N HIS A 110 20.77 -7.52 17.97
CA HIS A 110 19.80 -7.16 19.00
C HIS A 110 18.43 -7.07 18.31
N VAL A 111 17.51 -7.95 18.69
CA VAL A 111 16.20 -8.05 18.07
C VAL A 111 15.17 -7.39 18.97
N VAL A 112 14.42 -6.45 18.42
CA VAL A 112 13.30 -5.76 19.09
C VAL A 112 12.02 -6.07 18.30
N ALA A 113 11.09 -6.80 18.89
CA ALA A 113 9.75 -6.99 18.33
C ALA A 113 8.73 -6.27 19.21
N ILE A 114 7.75 -5.61 18.60
CA ILE A 114 6.70 -4.90 19.33
C ILE A 114 5.34 -5.44 18.95
N ASP A 115 4.40 -5.40 19.88
CA ASP A 115 2.98 -5.41 19.53
C ASP A 115 2.57 -3.97 19.22
N LEU A 116 2.10 -3.70 18.00
CA LEU A 116 1.61 -2.39 17.62
C LEU A 116 0.43 -1.96 18.51
N PRO A 117 0.29 -0.67 18.85
CA PRO A 117 -0.84 -0.18 19.61
C PRO A 117 -2.19 -0.72 19.12
N GLY A 118 -2.96 -1.31 20.04
CA GLY A 118 -4.25 -1.96 19.80
C GLY A 118 -4.19 -3.46 19.44
N PHE A 119 -3.01 -4.05 19.35
CA PHE A 119 -2.80 -5.48 19.05
C PHE A 119 -2.11 -6.21 20.20
N GLY A 120 -2.32 -7.52 20.28
CA GLY A 120 -1.68 -8.39 21.27
C GLY A 120 -1.74 -7.83 22.69
N LEU A 121 -0.58 -7.72 23.33
CA LEU A 121 -0.39 -7.21 24.69
C LEU A 121 -0.24 -5.67 24.77
N SER A 122 -0.41 -4.98 23.63
CA SER A 122 -0.50 -3.51 23.46
C SER A 122 -1.94 -3.00 23.29
N GLN A 123 -2.93 -3.82 23.64
CA GLN A 123 -4.34 -3.45 23.64
C GLN A 123 -4.69 -2.46 24.77
N GLY A 124 -5.86 -1.83 24.70
CA GLY A 124 -6.44 -1.08 25.82
C GLY A 124 -6.29 0.44 25.79
N ALA A 125 -5.76 1.03 24.70
CA ALA A 125 -5.73 2.49 24.52
C ALA A 125 -6.46 2.97 23.26
N VAL A 126 -6.94 4.22 23.32
CA VAL A 126 -7.47 4.92 22.15
C VAL A 126 -6.29 5.29 21.24
N PHE A 127 -6.25 4.69 20.06
CA PHE A 127 -5.18 4.92 19.08
C PHE A 127 -5.74 5.24 17.69
N THR A 128 -5.05 6.10 16.95
CA THR A 128 -5.35 6.35 15.54
C THR A 128 -4.53 5.40 14.69
N TYR A 129 -5.17 4.34 14.20
CA TYR A 129 -4.58 3.19 13.48
C TYR A 129 -3.95 3.49 12.10
N SER A 130 -3.55 4.73 11.81
CA SER A 130 -2.98 5.12 10.53
C SER A 130 -1.49 4.77 10.41
N PRO A 131 -0.96 4.48 9.20
CA PRO A 131 0.47 4.29 8.98
C PRO A 131 1.34 5.43 9.51
N LYS A 132 0.83 6.67 9.45
CA LYS A 132 1.50 7.86 9.98
C LYS A 132 1.72 7.80 11.48
N GLU A 133 0.70 7.45 12.26
CA GLU A 133 0.82 7.40 13.72
C GLU A 133 1.65 6.18 14.16
N TYR A 134 1.52 5.04 13.46
CA TYR A 134 2.41 3.91 13.70
C TYR A 134 3.88 4.21 13.38
N ALA A 135 4.17 5.00 12.34
CA ALA A 135 5.53 5.40 12.04
C ALA A 135 6.18 6.21 13.18
N LYS A 136 5.41 7.04 13.91
CA LYS A 136 5.93 7.73 15.11
C LYS A 136 6.26 6.76 16.24
N VAL A 137 5.43 5.73 16.41
CA VAL A 137 5.68 4.66 17.39
C VAL A 137 6.97 3.91 17.03
N ILE A 138 7.14 3.55 15.75
CA ILE A 138 8.38 2.91 15.26
C ILE A 138 9.59 3.82 15.49
N ASP A 139 9.49 5.12 15.21
CA ASP A 139 10.58 6.07 15.44
C ASP A 139 10.99 6.11 16.92
N TRP A 140 10.01 6.14 17.81
CA TRP A 140 10.25 6.11 19.25
C TRP A 140 10.93 4.81 19.68
N VAL A 141 10.43 3.65 19.21
CA VAL A 141 11.01 2.33 19.50
C VAL A 141 12.47 2.27 19.04
N ILE A 142 12.74 2.68 17.79
CA ILE A 142 14.10 2.69 17.26
C ILE A 142 15.02 3.56 18.12
N ASN A 143 14.60 4.76 18.46
CA ASN A 143 15.43 5.68 19.25
C ASN A 143 15.63 5.21 20.70
N HIS A 144 14.66 4.51 21.27
CA HIS A 144 14.70 4.05 22.66
C HIS A 144 15.53 2.78 22.84
N TYR A 145 15.39 1.81 21.94
CA TYR A 145 15.96 0.46 22.11
C TYR A 145 17.25 0.22 21.30
N ARG A 146 17.62 1.08 20.35
CA ARG A 146 18.90 0.92 19.64
C ARG A 146 20.09 1.18 20.58
N HIS A 147 21.18 0.45 20.38
CA HIS A 147 22.44 0.80 21.01
C HIS A 147 23.05 2.08 20.39
N HIS A 148 23.91 2.75 21.15
CA HIS A 148 24.56 3.97 20.69
C HIS A 148 25.41 3.71 19.43
N ASN A 149 25.26 4.51 18.38
CA ASN A 149 25.88 4.35 17.05
C ASN A 149 25.58 3.03 16.32
N ALA A 150 24.60 2.24 16.78
CA ALA A 150 24.21 1.00 16.12
C ALA A 150 23.55 1.24 14.76
N GLN A 151 23.79 0.31 13.84
CA GLN A 151 22.96 0.24 12.64
C GLN A 151 21.59 -0.34 12.99
N VAL A 152 20.55 0.17 12.33
CA VAL A 152 19.18 -0.28 12.54
C VAL A 152 18.63 -0.85 11.24
N HIS A 153 18.07 -2.05 11.32
CA HIS A 153 17.34 -2.70 10.24
C HIS A 153 15.87 -2.79 10.62
N LEU A 154 14.97 -2.48 9.69
CA LEU A 154 13.54 -2.53 9.92
C LEU A 154 12.92 -3.62 9.05
N VAL A 155 12.24 -4.58 9.68
CA VAL A 155 11.56 -5.68 9.01
C VAL A 155 10.07 -5.59 9.33
N GLY A 156 9.24 -5.47 8.30
CA GLY A 156 7.79 -5.46 8.46
C GLY A 156 7.13 -6.58 7.67
N HIS A 157 6.03 -7.11 8.20
CA HIS A 157 5.17 -8.08 7.51
C HIS A 157 3.78 -7.50 7.25
N SER A 158 3.22 -7.71 6.04
CA SER A 158 1.84 -7.34 5.72
C SER A 158 1.53 -5.86 5.99
N MET A 159 0.61 -5.54 6.90
CA MET A 159 0.37 -4.18 7.38
C MET A 159 1.64 -3.56 7.98
N GLY A 160 2.40 -4.30 8.79
CA GLY A 160 3.66 -3.85 9.36
C GLY A 160 4.70 -3.51 8.30
N ALA A 161 4.70 -4.20 7.16
CA ALA A 161 5.55 -3.85 6.02
C ALA A 161 5.14 -2.53 5.39
N ALA A 162 3.83 -2.29 5.20
CA ALA A 162 3.33 -1.03 4.67
C ALA A 162 3.60 0.15 5.61
N ILE A 163 3.43 -0.05 6.91
CA ILE A 163 3.81 0.92 7.95
C ILE A 163 5.33 1.18 7.90
N SER A 164 6.15 0.13 7.78
CA SER A 164 7.61 0.25 7.69
C SER A 164 8.06 1.00 6.43
N LEU A 165 7.38 0.79 5.31
CA LEU A 165 7.59 1.56 4.08
C LEU A 165 7.24 3.04 4.28
N TYR A 166 6.11 3.32 4.95
CA TYR A 166 5.75 4.71 5.29
C TYR A 166 6.81 5.33 6.20
N TYR A 167 7.22 4.64 7.26
CA TYR A 167 8.28 5.09 8.17
C TYR A 167 9.57 5.43 7.40
N ALA A 168 10.06 4.51 6.58
CA ALA A 168 11.29 4.71 5.79
C ALA A 168 11.20 5.93 4.86
N SER A 169 10.00 6.28 4.36
CA SER A 169 9.80 7.48 3.54
C SER A 169 9.94 8.79 4.33
N GLN A 170 9.62 8.76 5.63
CA GLN A 170 9.66 9.94 6.50
C GLN A 170 10.99 10.06 7.24
N TYR A 171 11.65 8.93 7.50
CA TYR A 171 12.90 8.83 8.27
C TYR A 171 13.99 8.04 7.51
N PRO A 172 14.33 8.41 6.26
CA PRO A 172 15.19 7.61 5.39
C PRO A 172 16.62 7.38 5.93
N GLY A 173 17.12 8.27 6.79
CA GLY A 173 18.45 8.15 7.40
C GLY A 173 18.52 7.36 8.70
N ASN A 174 17.37 6.94 9.27
CA ASN A 174 17.33 6.30 10.58
C ASN A 174 17.54 4.78 10.52
N ILE A 175 17.41 4.19 9.34
CA ILE A 175 17.58 2.75 9.12
C ILE A 175 18.56 2.50 7.99
N LYS A 176 19.44 1.52 8.19
CA LYS A 176 20.40 1.04 7.19
C LYS A 176 19.70 0.25 6.09
N GLN A 177 18.70 -0.54 6.47
CA GLN A 177 18.01 -1.43 5.55
C GLN A 177 16.55 -1.63 5.94
N LEU A 178 15.71 -1.70 4.91
CA LEU A 178 14.30 -2.03 5.01
C LEU A 178 14.06 -3.42 4.42
N VAL A 179 13.34 -4.28 5.13
CA VAL A 179 12.86 -5.57 4.61
C VAL A 179 11.34 -5.58 4.66
N LEU A 180 10.72 -5.70 3.49
CA LEU A 180 9.27 -5.75 3.33
C LEU A 180 8.86 -7.18 2.99
N VAL A 181 8.09 -7.79 3.88
CA VAL A 181 7.55 -9.13 3.73
C VAL A 181 6.06 -9.03 3.40
N ASP A 182 5.66 -9.45 2.20
CA ASP A 182 4.25 -9.54 1.79
C ASP A 182 3.41 -8.27 2.07
N ALA A 183 3.94 -7.09 1.75
CA ALA A 183 3.33 -5.81 2.12
C ALA A 183 1.90 -5.62 1.56
N ALA A 184 0.95 -5.38 2.45
CA ALA A 184 -0.47 -5.23 2.14
C ALA A 184 -0.87 -3.76 1.92
N GLY A 185 -1.96 -3.52 1.18
CA GLY A 185 -2.57 -2.20 1.08
C GLY A 185 -1.79 -1.14 0.28
N ILE A 186 -0.79 -1.54 -0.50
CA ILE A 186 0.04 -0.61 -1.29
C ILE A 186 -0.62 -0.21 -2.61
N LEU A 187 -1.28 -1.17 -3.29
CA LEU A 187 -1.99 -0.89 -4.55
C LEU A 187 -3.31 -0.17 -4.27
N ASP A 188 -3.80 0.58 -5.26
CA ASP A 188 -5.07 1.26 -5.17
C ASP A 188 -6.18 0.28 -4.83
N ARG A 189 -7.06 0.72 -3.94
CA ARG A 189 -8.08 -0.11 -3.35
C ARG A 189 -9.07 -0.70 -4.36
N THR A 190 -9.33 -0.01 -5.48
CA THR A 190 -10.19 -0.56 -6.53
C THR A 190 -9.54 -1.75 -7.25
N ALA A 191 -8.20 -1.80 -7.31
CA ALA A 191 -7.45 -2.96 -7.77
C ALA A 191 -7.54 -4.13 -6.77
N TYR A 192 -7.57 -3.82 -5.47
CA TYR A 192 -7.74 -4.81 -4.40
C TYR A 192 -9.13 -5.48 -4.42
N LEU A 193 -10.21 -4.70 -4.62
CA LEU A 193 -11.58 -5.23 -4.65
C LEU A 193 -11.81 -6.26 -5.78
N LYS A 194 -11.19 -6.06 -6.96
CA LYS A 194 -11.24 -7.04 -8.06
C LYS A 194 -10.63 -8.39 -7.67
N GLN A 195 -9.66 -8.40 -6.76
CA GLN A 195 -9.00 -9.62 -6.33
C GLN A 195 -9.82 -10.39 -5.29
N ILE A 196 -10.54 -9.68 -4.41
CA ILE A 196 -11.56 -10.29 -3.54
C ILE A 196 -12.67 -10.91 -4.39
N SER A 197 -13.14 -10.23 -5.45
CA SER A 197 -14.14 -10.80 -6.36
C SER A 197 -13.67 -12.08 -7.07
N LYS A 198 -12.37 -12.20 -7.40
CA LYS A 198 -11.79 -13.45 -7.94
C LYS A 198 -11.76 -14.59 -6.91
N ARG A 199 -11.56 -14.26 -5.62
CA ARG A 199 -11.53 -15.22 -4.50
C ARG A 199 -12.88 -15.92 -4.30
N ASP A 200 -13.98 -15.19 -4.45
CA ASP A 200 -15.34 -15.76 -4.35
C ASP A 200 -15.72 -16.62 -5.56
N MET A 201 -15.11 -16.39 -6.73
CA MET A 201 -15.37 -17.16 -7.94
C MET A 201 -14.56 -18.47 -8.05
N ALA A 202 -13.36 -18.52 -7.48
CA ALA A 202 -12.48 -19.70 -7.58
C ALA A 202 -12.81 -20.80 -6.55
N ASN A 203 -13.39 -20.43 -5.40
CA ASN A 203 -13.64 -21.35 -4.28
C ASN A 203 -15.11 -21.78 -4.13
N SER A 204 -15.95 -21.52 -5.12
CA SER A 204 -17.39 -21.76 -4.97
C SER A 204 -17.91 -22.70 -6.06
N GLU A 205 -18.31 -23.91 -5.65
CA GLU A 205 -19.19 -24.77 -6.44
C GLU A 205 -20.59 -24.14 -6.53
N LEU A 206 -20.71 -23.02 -7.22
CA LEU A 206 -22.00 -22.33 -7.34
C LEU A 206 -22.84 -22.98 -8.44
N PRO A 207 -24.13 -23.27 -8.18
CA PRO A 207 -25.06 -23.70 -9.20
C PRO A 207 -25.12 -22.69 -10.37
N GLN A 208 -25.21 -23.19 -11.61
CA GLN A 208 -25.17 -22.36 -12.84
C GLN A 208 -26.20 -21.22 -12.88
N GLY A 209 -27.30 -21.32 -12.12
CA GLY A 209 -28.29 -20.25 -11.97
C GLY A 209 -27.76 -19.05 -11.20
N LEU A 210 -27.01 -19.28 -10.12
CA LEU A 210 -26.44 -18.22 -9.27
C LEU A 210 -25.25 -17.53 -9.96
N ARG A 211 -24.48 -18.26 -10.77
CA ARG A 211 -23.43 -17.70 -11.65
C ARG A 211 -23.98 -16.69 -12.66
N ARG A 212 -25.20 -16.92 -13.20
CA ARG A 212 -25.90 -15.97 -14.10
C ARG A 212 -26.44 -14.75 -13.37
N VAL A 213 -26.85 -14.90 -12.11
CA VAL A 213 -27.31 -13.79 -11.26
C VAL A 213 -26.13 -12.92 -10.84
N LEU A 214 -25.01 -13.51 -10.42
CA LEU A 214 -23.81 -12.78 -10.03
C LEU A 214 -23.11 -12.10 -11.22
N ALA A 215 -23.09 -12.72 -12.41
CA ALA A 215 -22.66 -12.04 -13.64
C ALA A 215 -23.57 -10.84 -14.01
N ARG A 216 -24.84 -10.84 -13.58
CA ARG A 216 -25.71 -9.65 -13.67
C ARG A 216 -25.41 -8.62 -12.59
N VAL A 217 -24.92 -9.03 -11.42
CA VAL A 217 -24.49 -8.13 -10.33
C VAL A 217 -23.16 -7.46 -10.65
N ASP A 218 -22.20 -8.16 -11.28
CA ASP A 218 -20.99 -7.52 -11.82
C ASP A 218 -21.35 -6.44 -12.86
N ASN A 219 -22.29 -6.74 -13.75
CA ASN A 219 -22.85 -5.75 -14.67
C ASN A 219 -23.65 -4.64 -13.95
N PHE A 220 -24.15 -4.88 -12.75
CA PHE A 220 -24.90 -3.91 -11.94
C PHE A 220 -23.95 -3.00 -11.14
N ALA A 221 -22.87 -3.53 -10.58
CA ALA A 221 -21.80 -2.77 -9.95
C ALA A 221 -21.06 -1.91 -10.99
N ASP A 222 -20.76 -2.47 -12.16
CA ASP A 222 -20.25 -1.71 -13.31
C ASP A 222 -21.26 -0.64 -13.75
N LYS A 223 -22.57 -0.94 -13.80
CA LYS A 223 -23.63 0.04 -14.14
C LYS A 223 -23.88 1.10 -13.08
N ILE A 224 -23.68 0.81 -11.79
CA ILE A 224 -23.78 1.78 -10.70
C ILE A 224 -22.56 2.71 -10.76
N LEU A 225 -21.35 2.18 -10.97
CA LEU A 225 -20.16 2.98 -11.30
C LEU A 225 -20.37 3.83 -12.56
N GLU A 226 -21.10 3.32 -13.55
CA GLU A 226 -21.40 3.97 -14.83
C GLU A 226 -22.45 5.08 -14.72
N LYS A 227 -23.42 4.98 -13.80
CA LYS A 227 -24.53 5.96 -13.69
C LYS A 227 -24.32 7.09 -12.70
N THR A 228 -23.51 6.94 -11.65
CA THR A 228 -23.44 7.98 -10.62
C THR A 228 -22.21 8.87 -10.70
N GLY A 229 -21.14 8.50 -11.43
CA GLY A 229 -19.89 9.28 -11.51
C GLY A 229 -19.26 9.63 -10.16
N THR A 230 -19.82 9.12 -9.06
CA THR A 230 -19.53 9.47 -7.68
C THR A 230 -19.47 8.16 -6.91
N GLY A 231 -18.31 7.93 -6.31
CA GLY A 231 -17.98 6.73 -5.56
C GLY A 231 -18.88 6.56 -4.35
N PHE A 232 -19.90 5.70 -4.48
CA PHE A 232 -20.54 5.11 -3.32
C PHE A 232 -19.61 4.02 -2.79
N ASP A 233 -18.63 4.47 -2.03
CA ASP A 233 -17.70 3.62 -1.31
C ASP A 233 -18.16 3.59 0.15
N PRO A 234 -18.76 2.48 0.62
CA PRO A 234 -19.28 2.40 1.98
C PRO A 234 -18.19 2.69 3.02
N THR A 235 -16.92 2.44 2.72
CA THR A 235 -15.84 2.80 3.65
C THR A 235 -15.50 4.29 3.67
N LYS A 236 -15.70 5.04 2.57
CA LYS A 236 -15.61 6.51 2.59
C LYS A 236 -16.76 7.11 3.39
N LEU A 237 -17.92 6.46 3.39
CA LEU A 237 -19.04 6.83 4.26
C LEU A 237 -18.71 6.53 5.73
N LEU A 238 -18.06 5.40 5.99
CA LEU A 238 -17.60 4.98 7.33
C LEU A 238 -16.41 5.81 7.83
N SER A 239 -15.53 6.32 6.97
CA SER A 239 -14.37 7.12 7.39
C SER A 239 -14.66 8.62 7.50
N ARG A 240 -15.63 9.14 6.73
CA ARG A 240 -16.02 10.56 6.77
C ARG A 240 -16.99 10.92 7.91
N ASN A 241 -17.63 9.94 8.55
CA ASN A 241 -18.60 10.20 9.61
C ASN A 241 -18.24 9.42 10.89
N GLU A 242 -17.62 10.11 11.85
CA GLU A 242 -17.22 9.56 13.15
C GLU A 242 -18.39 8.86 13.88
N SER A 243 -19.61 9.39 13.76
CA SER A 243 -20.80 8.80 14.38
C SER A 243 -21.22 7.47 13.76
N ILE A 244 -21.07 7.30 12.44
CA ILE A 244 -21.39 6.03 11.75
C ILE A 244 -20.28 5.01 11.99
N ARG A 245 -19.01 5.44 12.01
CA ARG A 245 -17.86 4.60 12.35
C ARG A 245 -17.98 3.99 13.75
N ASN A 246 -18.28 4.82 14.74
CA ASN A 246 -18.45 4.39 16.14
C ASN A 246 -19.66 3.47 16.31
N MET A 247 -20.72 3.66 15.53
CA MET A 247 -21.95 2.85 15.59
C MET A 247 -21.83 1.48 14.90
N THR A 248 -20.85 1.28 13.99
CA THR A 248 -20.75 0.07 13.15
C THR A 248 -19.47 -0.75 13.34
N ILE A 249 -18.33 -0.11 13.65
CA ILE A 249 -17.00 -0.74 13.75
C ILE A 249 -16.36 -0.46 15.14
N GLY A 250 -17.12 0.14 16.06
CA GLY A 250 -16.64 0.44 17.43
C GLY A 250 -15.93 -0.76 18.08
N GLU A 251 -14.74 -0.49 18.62
CA GLU A 251 -13.80 -1.43 19.25
C GLU A 251 -13.14 -2.52 18.38
N GLN A 252 -13.40 -2.59 17.07
CA GLN A 252 -12.70 -3.56 16.20
C GLN A 252 -11.36 -3.02 15.69
N THR A 253 -10.28 -3.24 16.44
CA THR A 253 -8.91 -2.83 16.08
C THR A 253 -8.51 -3.27 14.67
N ASN A 254 -8.65 -4.56 14.36
CA ASN A 254 -8.27 -5.13 13.07
C ASN A 254 -8.95 -4.41 11.89
N THR A 255 -10.25 -4.14 12.00
CA THR A 255 -11.03 -3.45 10.95
C THR A 255 -10.62 -1.99 10.81
N ASN A 256 -10.43 -1.28 11.93
CA ASN A 256 -10.00 0.13 11.92
C ASN A 256 -8.62 0.29 11.27
N ALA A 257 -7.67 -0.60 11.60
CA ALA A 257 -6.33 -0.59 11.04
C ALA A 257 -6.31 -0.97 9.55
N ALA A 258 -7.09 -1.98 9.15
CA ALA A 258 -7.23 -2.35 7.74
C ALA A 258 -7.81 -1.21 6.89
N LEU A 259 -8.85 -0.52 7.40
CA LEU A 259 -9.44 0.63 6.71
C LEU A 259 -8.45 1.80 6.60
N ALA A 260 -7.77 2.15 7.70
CA ALA A 260 -6.79 3.23 7.69
C ALA A 260 -5.62 2.95 6.74
N LEU A 261 -5.19 1.68 6.63
CA LEU A 261 -4.20 1.25 5.66
C LEU A 261 -4.71 1.42 4.21
N MET A 262 -5.94 1.00 3.93
CA MET A 262 -6.55 1.12 2.60
C MET A 262 -6.75 2.57 2.15
N GLU A 263 -6.88 3.51 3.08
CA GLU A 263 -6.99 4.95 2.79
C GLU A 263 -5.63 5.62 2.53
N GLN A 264 -4.53 4.99 2.94
CA GLN A 264 -3.20 5.54 2.75
C GLN A 264 -2.79 5.48 1.26
N ASN A 265 -2.58 6.65 0.64
CA ASN A 265 -2.00 6.70 -0.68
C ASN A 265 -0.48 6.56 -0.60
N PHE A 266 0.04 5.38 -0.94
CA PHE A 266 1.49 5.12 -1.01
C PHE A 266 2.15 5.71 -2.26
N SER A 267 1.38 6.01 -3.31
CA SER A 267 1.93 6.45 -4.59
C SER A 267 2.62 7.81 -4.52
N VAL A 268 2.26 8.66 -3.55
CA VAL A 268 2.82 10.01 -3.38
C VAL A 268 4.11 10.04 -2.54
N LEU A 269 4.56 8.90 -2.01
CA LEU A 269 5.78 8.83 -1.22
C LEU A 269 7.04 9.13 -2.05
N ASN A 270 8.06 9.69 -1.40
CA ASN A 270 9.35 9.92 -2.03
C ASN A 270 10.24 8.68 -1.96
N TYR A 271 10.12 7.81 -2.96
CA TYR A 271 10.92 6.57 -3.03
C TYR A 271 12.42 6.77 -3.33
N GLN A 272 12.85 7.95 -3.80
CA GLN A 272 14.24 8.20 -4.21
C GLN A 272 15.23 8.23 -3.03
N GLN A 273 14.74 8.57 -1.84
CA GLN A 273 15.55 8.67 -0.63
C GLN A 273 15.43 7.41 0.24
N MET A 274 14.71 6.39 -0.21
CA MET A 274 14.51 5.19 0.58
C MET A 274 15.84 4.46 0.82
N PRO A 275 16.01 3.83 2.00
CA PRO A 275 17.14 2.99 2.28
C PRO A 275 17.18 1.77 1.34
N ALA A 276 18.31 1.08 1.35
CA ALA A 276 18.44 -0.25 0.76
C ALA A 276 17.23 -1.12 1.15
N THR A 277 16.48 -1.64 0.16
CA THR A 277 15.23 -2.34 0.42
C THR A 277 15.26 -3.78 -0.11
N GLN A 278 14.95 -4.74 0.74
CA GLN A 278 14.68 -6.11 0.32
C GLN A 278 13.18 -6.38 0.34
N LEU A 279 12.64 -6.91 -0.74
CA LEU A 279 11.30 -7.46 -0.80
C LEU A 279 11.40 -8.99 -0.69
N ILE A 280 10.70 -9.59 0.26
CA ILE A 280 10.54 -11.05 0.38
C ILE A 280 9.05 -11.34 0.23
N TRP A 281 8.69 -12.26 -0.66
CA TRP A 281 7.28 -12.45 -1.00
C TRP A 281 6.92 -13.92 -1.21
N GLY A 282 5.74 -14.32 -0.76
CA GLY A 282 5.13 -15.58 -1.13
C GLY A 282 4.65 -15.57 -2.59
N ALA A 283 5.00 -16.60 -3.36
CA ALA A 283 4.55 -16.71 -4.75
C ALA A 283 3.01 -16.81 -4.89
N ASP A 284 2.37 -17.42 -3.90
CA ASP A 284 0.94 -17.77 -3.91
C ASP A 284 0.11 -16.86 -2.98
N ASP A 285 0.66 -15.72 -2.56
CA ASP A 285 -0.01 -14.79 -1.67
C ASP A 285 -1.29 -14.21 -2.30
N GLN A 286 -2.44 -14.57 -1.69
CA GLN A 286 -3.77 -14.13 -2.09
C GLN A 286 -4.26 -12.89 -1.32
N VAL A 287 -3.50 -12.42 -0.33
CA VAL A 287 -3.79 -11.22 0.46
C VAL A 287 -3.00 -10.04 -0.09
N ALA A 288 -1.68 -10.17 -0.19
CA ALA A 288 -0.81 -9.16 -0.79
C ALA A 288 -0.22 -9.74 -2.08
N PRO A 289 -0.81 -9.45 -3.25
CA PRO A 289 -0.44 -10.13 -4.49
C PRO A 289 1.02 -9.84 -4.86
N LEU A 290 1.72 -10.80 -5.47
CA LEU A 290 3.10 -10.60 -5.95
C LEU A 290 3.25 -9.38 -6.89
N ARG A 291 2.16 -8.99 -7.56
CA ARG A 291 2.05 -7.75 -8.35
C ARG A 291 2.45 -6.51 -7.54
N THR A 292 2.13 -6.46 -6.25
CA THR A 292 2.52 -5.39 -5.33
C THR A 292 4.04 -5.30 -5.20
N ALA A 293 4.71 -6.44 -5.01
CA ALA A 293 6.16 -6.48 -4.91
C ALA A 293 6.83 -5.98 -6.20
N GLN A 294 6.28 -6.36 -7.35
CA GLN A 294 6.77 -5.90 -8.66
C GLN A 294 6.57 -4.40 -8.85
N ALA A 295 5.43 -3.85 -8.42
CA ALA A 295 5.17 -2.42 -8.47
C ALA A 295 6.10 -1.64 -7.51
N LEU A 296 6.37 -2.16 -6.31
CA LEU A 296 7.34 -1.57 -5.38
C LEU A 296 8.76 -1.61 -5.93
N LEU A 297 9.16 -2.74 -6.51
CA LEU A 297 10.46 -2.93 -7.14
C LEU A 297 10.71 -1.92 -8.27
N HIS A 298 9.65 -1.47 -8.95
CA HIS A 298 9.73 -0.46 -10.00
C HIS A 298 10.04 0.95 -9.48
N VAL A 299 9.55 1.32 -8.29
CA VAL A 299 9.70 2.67 -7.73
C VAL A 299 10.83 2.79 -6.73
N LEU A 300 11.26 1.69 -6.11
CA LEU A 300 12.37 1.64 -5.17
C LEU A 300 13.71 1.44 -5.92
N PRO A 301 14.61 2.43 -5.91
CA PRO A 301 15.80 2.44 -6.78
C PRO A 301 16.82 1.34 -6.46
N THR A 302 16.90 0.94 -5.20
CA THR A 302 17.86 -0.05 -4.70
C THR A 302 17.16 -1.31 -4.21
N ALA A 303 15.95 -1.59 -4.67
CA ALA A 303 15.22 -2.77 -4.22
C ALA A 303 15.64 -4.05 -4.92
N GLN A 304 15.62 -5.17 -4.19
CA GLN A 304 15.61 -6.52 -4.76
C GLN A 304 14.36 -7.27 -4.33
N LEU A 305 13.96 -8.25 -5.14
CA LEU A 305 12.84 -9.13 -4.86
C LEU A 305 13.33 -10.58 -4.75
N LYS A 306 12.99 -11.24 -3.63
CA LYS A 306 13.15 -12.67 -3.41
C LYS A 306 11.76 -13.28 -3.27
N VAL A 307 11.42 -14.22 -4.13
CA VAL A 307 10.12 -14.90 -4.12
C VAL A 307 10.31 -16.31 -3.56
N ILE A 308 9.46 -16.69 -2.61
CA ILE A 308 9.43 -18.02 -2.02
C ILE A 308 8.32 -18.81 -2.71
N ALA A 309 8.71 -19.78 -3.54
CA ALA A 309 7.79 -20.67 -4.24
C ALA A 309 6.95 -21.48 -3.24
N GLY A 310 5.65 -21.64 -3.50
CA GLY A 310 4.73 -22.40 -2.65
C GLY A 310 4.26 -21.66 -1.38
N ALA A 311 4.82 -20.48 -1.08
CA ALA A 311 4.44 -19.71 0.10
C ALA A 311 3.26 -18.77 -0.19
N GLY A 312 2.29 -18.76 0.73
CA GLY A 312 1.24 -17.75 0.81
C GLY A 312 1.67 -16.54 1.65
N HIS A 313 0.70 -15.86 2.27
CA HIS A 313 0.89 -14.57 2.95
C HIS A 313 1.82 -14.57 4.18
N VAL A 314 2.13 -15.73 4.76
CA VAL A 314 2.88 -15.84 6.03
C VAL A 314 4.09 -16.76 5.85
N PRO A 315 5.07 -16.38 4.99
CA PRO A 315 6.20 -17.25 4.64
C PRO A 315 7.12 -17.52 5.83
N MET A 316 7.22 -16.60 6.79
CA MET A 316 8.05 -16.78 7.98
C MET A 316 7.58 -17.90 8.90
N LYS A 317 6.30 -18.32 8.80
CA LYS A 317 5.76 -19.48 9.53
C LYS A 317 5.70 -20.74 8.69
N SER A 318 5.28 -20.63 7.42
CA SER A 318 5.09 -21.78 6.54
C SER A 318 6.39 -22.31 5.92
N HIS A 319 7.37 -21.42 5.71
CA HIS A 319 8.63 -21.70 4.99
C HIS A 319 9.83 -21.18 5.79
N GLN A 320 9.86 -21.49 7.09
CA GLN A 320 10.77 -20.92 8.09
C GLN A 320 12.24 -20.94 7.68
N HIS A 321 12.73 -22.10 7.19
CA HIS A 321 14.15 -22.27 6.87
C HIS A 321 14.60 -21.34 5.73
N ILE A 322 13.90 -21.38 4.59
CA ILE A 322 14.22 -20.54 3.43
C ILE A 322 13.95 -19.06 3.74
N PHE A 323 12.90 -18.74 4.50
CA PHE A 323 12.63 -17.36 4.91
C PHE A 323 13.76 -16.80 5.77
N ASN A 324 14.18 -17.51 6.81
CA ASN A 324 15.26 -17.07 7.70
C ASN A 324 16.59 -16.93 6.96
N GLN A 325 16.90 -17.84 6.03
CA GLN A 325 18.08 -17.75 5.18
C GLN A 325 18.06 -16.48 4.32
N LEU A 326 16.94 -16.21 3.64
CA LEU A 326 16.79 -15.02 2.80
C LEU A 326 16.86 -13.74 3.62
N LEU A 327 16.20 -13.70 4.78
CA LEU A 327 16.22 -12.55 5.69
C LEU A 327 17.65 -12.24 6.15
N LEU A 328 18.36 -13.21 6.72
CA LEU A 328 19.73 -13.03 7.20
C LEU A 328 20.69 -12.59 6.08
N THR A 329 20.58 -13.21 4.89
CA THR A 329 21.40 -12.84 3.73
C THR A 329 21.16 -11.38 3.33
N SER A 330 19.90 -10.96 3.39
CA SER A 330 19.51 -9.59 3.03
C SER A 330 20.11 -8.59 4.00
N LEU A 331 20.09 -8.85 5.32
CA LEU A 331 20.64 -7.95 6.34
C LEU A 331 22.15 -7.71 6.24
N VAL A 332 22.88 -8.63 5.59
CA VAL A 332 24.34 -8.54 5.39
C VAL A 332 24.68 -7.86 4.06
N THR A 333 24.00 -8.25 2.98
CA THR A 333 24.34 -7.80 1.62
C THR A 333 23.34 -6.74 1.15
N PRO A 334 23.75 -5.47 0.99
CA PRO A 334 22.85 -4.46 0.47
C PRO A 334 22.41 -4.84 -0.95
N PRO A 335 21.13 -4.62 -1.30
CA PRO A 335 20.65 -4.96 -2.62
C PRO A 335 21.33 -4.06 -3.67
N SER A 336 21.86 -4.68 -4.72
CA SER A 336 22.42 -3.99 -5.89
C SER A 336 21.31 -3.50 -6.82
N PRO A 337 21.46 -2.33 -7.45
CA PRO A 337 20.50 -1.81 -8.43
C PRO A 337 20.27 -2.78 -9.60
N ARG A 338 19.04 -2.83 -10.10
CA ARG A 338 18.73 -3.56 -11.34
C ARG A 338 19.42 -2.89 -12.53
N GLN A 339 20.11 -3.68 -13.35
CA GLN A 339 20.54 -3.19 -14.65
C GLN A 339 19.33 -3.12 -15.58
N PRO A 340 19.17 -2.02 -16.34
CA PRO A 340 18.17 -1.97 -17.40
C PRO A 340 18.47 -3.05 -18.46
N PRO A 341 17.44 -3.63 -19.10
CA PRO A 341 17.66 -4.50 -20.25
C PRO A 341 18.43 -3.74 -21.34
N PRO A 342 19.32 -4.40 -22.10
CA PRO A 342 20.03 -3.77 -23.20
C PRO A 342 19.06 -3.27 -24.30
N GLU A 343 19.25 -2.02 -24.72
CA GLU A 343 18.53 -1.41 -25.85
C GLU A 343 19.13 -1.91 -27.18
N ASN A 344 18.64 -3.05 -27.65
CA ASN A 344 18.92 -3.49 -29.02
C ASN A 344 17.71 -3.19 -29.91
N LYS A 345 17.99 -2.64 -31.10
CA LYS A 345 16.97 -2.40 -32.12
C LYS A 345 16.57 -3.74 -32.75
N SER A 346 15.27 -3.97 -32.88
CA SER A 346 14.69 -5.14 -33.53
C SER A 346 13.81 -4.69 -34.67
N HIS A 347 13.77 -5.45 -35.77
CA HIS A 347 12.85 -5.23 -36.88
C HIS A 347 11.63 -6.16 -36.84
N ARG A 348 11.44 -6.91 -35.73
CA ARG A 348 10.35 -7.89 -35.62
C ARG A 348 9.00 -7.19 -35.48
N VAL A 349 8.00 -7.68 -36.20
CA VAL A 349 6.60 -7.27 -36.04
C VAL A 349 5.81 -8.43 -35.44
N GLY A 350 5.25 -8.25 -34.25
CA GLY A 350 4.36 -9.22 -33.61
C GLY A 350 2.90 -8.84 -33.83
N LYS A 351 2.06 -9.82 -34.10
CA LYS A 351 0.64 -9.61 -34.43
C LYS A 351 -0.23 -10.61 -33.70
N CYS A 352 -1.37 -10.15 -33.18
CA CYS A 352 -2.46 -10.98 -32.69
C CYS A 352 -3.76 -10.49 -33.34
N TYR A 353 -4.51 -11.41 -33.95
CA TYR A 353 -5.80 -11.13 -34.57
C TYR A 353 -6.81 -12.21 -34.17
N GLN A 354 -7.93 -11.80 -33.55
CA GLN A 354 -9.06 -12.70 -33.24
C GLN A 354 -8.67 -13.97 -32.47
N ASP A 355 -7.65 -13.86 -31.61
CA ASP A 355 -7.06 -15.00 -30.93
C ASP A 355 -7.12 -14.84 -29.40
N SER A 356 -6.77 -15.90 -28.68
CA SER A 356 -6.72 -15.89 -27.23
C SER A 356 -5.45 -16.52 -26.68
N GLN A 357 -5.01 -16.08 -25.50
CA GLN A 357 -3.86 -16.63 -24.77
C GLN A 357 -2.51 -16.47 -25.48
N GLN A 358 -2.37 -15.44 -26.33
CA GLN A 358 -1.11 -15.14 -26.99
C GLN A 358 -0.06 -14.58 -25.99
N TYR A 359 1.20 -14.97 -26.18
CA TYR A 359 2.31 -14.56 -25.33
C TYR A 359 3.43 -13.92 -26.17
N PHE A 360 3.78 -12.68 -25.83
CA PHE A 360 4.85 -11.92 -26.46
C PHE A 360 5.99 -11.68 -25.45
N SER A 361 7.21 -11.98 -25.89
CA SER A 361 8.45 -11.66 -25.19
C SER A 361 9.56 -11.25 -26.16
N GLY A 362 10.55 -10.52 -25.65
CA GLY A 362 11.70 -10.06 -26.44
C GLY A 362 11.46 -8.71 -27.12
N GLN A 363 12.15 -8.48 -28.23
CA GLN A 363 12.22 -7.16 -28.87
C GLN A 363 11.43 -7.09 -30.17
N TYR A 364 10.67 -6.02 -30.36
CA TYR A 364 9.84 -5.76 -31.54
C TYR A 364 10.03 -4.33 -32.03
N GLU A 365 9.95 -4.13 -33.33
CA GLU A 365 9.69 -2.79 -33.88
C GLU A 365 8.24 -2.40 -33.60
N GLN A 366 7.33 -3.34 -33.87
CA GLN A 366 5.89 -3.08 -33.78
C GLN A 366 5.15 -4.28 -33.18
N LEU A 367 4.18 -4.00 -32.30
CA LEU A 367 3.19 -4.96 -31.83
C LEU A 367 1.79 -4.47 -32.16
N ILE A 368 1.01 -5.31 -32.84
CA ILE A 368 -0.37 -5.05 -33.24
C ILE A 368 -1.27 -6.12 -32.62
N ILE A 369 -2.20 -5.71 -31.77
CA ILE A 369 -3.10 -6.62 -31.07
C ILE A 369 -4.53 -6.17 -31.34
N GLU A 370 -5.31 -7.00 -32.02
CA GLU A 370 -6.66 -6.65 -32.46
C GLU A 370 -7.63 -7.81 -32.21
N ASP A 371 -8.73 -7.51 -31.51
CA ASP A 371 -9.78 -8.49 -31.15
C ASP A 371 -9.23 -9.72 -30.41
N CYS A 372 -8.23 -9.52 -29.53
CA CYS A 372 -7.57 -10.59 -28.80
C CYS A 372 -7.86 -10.60 -27.30
N LYS A 373 -8.03 -11.78 -26.71
CA LYS A 373 -8.33 -11.94 -25.28
C LYS A 373 -7.19 -12.64 -24.55
N LEU A 374 -6.84 -12.16 -23.35
CA LEU A 374 -5.78 -12.75 -22.52
C LEU A 374 -4.42 -12.72 -23.22
N VAL A 375 -4.06 -11.59 -23.82
CA VAL A 375 -2.72 -11.42 -24.38
C VAL A 375 -1.76 -11.03 -23.27
N PHE A 376 -0.61 -11.70 -23.22
CA PHE A 376 0.45 -11.45 -22.25
C PHE A 376 1.65 -10.85 -22.95
N ILE A 377 2.05 -9.65 -22.54
CA ILE A 377 3.26 -8.96 -22.97
C ILE A 377 4.20 -8.94 -21.77
N ASP A 378 5.26 -9.74 -21.80
CA ASP A 378 6.16 -9.91 -20.66
C ASP A 378 7.62 -9.81 -21.10
N ASN A 379 8.37 -8.94 -20.44
CA ASN A 379 9.75 -8.63 -20.79
C ASN A 379 9.91 -8.24 -22.27
N VAL A 380 9.03 -7.33 -22.73
CA VAL A 380 9.03 -6.82 -24.10
C VAL A 380 9.64 -5.44 -24.17
N THR A 381 10.42 -5.20 -25.23
CA THR A 381 10.72 -3.84 -25.69
C THR A 381 10.11 -3.65 -27.07
N VAL A 382 9.29 -2.61 -27.24
CA VAL A 382 8.63 -2.32 -28.53
C VAL A 382 8.58 -0.83 -28.83
N ASN A 383 8.90 -0.44 -30.07
CA ASN A 383 8.88 0.97 -30.50
C ASN A 383 7.47 1.49 -30.82
N GLN A 384 6.59 0.63 -31.35
CA GLN A 384 5.20 0.97 -31.70
C GLN A 384 4.22 -0.07 -31.17
N LEU A 385 3.21 0.37 -30.43
CA LEU A 385 2.18 -0.49 -29.85
C LEU A 385 0.79 0.00 -30.26
N SER A 386 0.01 -0.91 -30.86
CA SER A 386 -1.41 -0.71 -31.15
C SER A 386 -2.23 -1.83 -30.54
N ILE A 387 -3.24 -1.47 -29.75
CA ILE A 387 -4.16 -2.42 -29.11
C ILE A 387 -5.61 -1.98 -29.39
N SER A 388 -6.39 -2.83 -30.03
CA SER A 388 -7.82 -2.59 -30.30
C SER A 388 -8.67 -3.77 -29.86
N ASP A 389 -9.82 -3.47 -29.23
CA ASP A 389 -10.85 -4.46 -28.88
C ASP A 389 -10.32 -5.67 -28.09
N SER A 390 -9.31 -5.44 -27.22
CA SER A 390 -8.51 -6.52 -26.64
C SER A 390 -8.38 -6.46 -25.12
N ILE A 391 -8.00 -7.59 -24.52
CA ILE A 391 -7.64 -7.70 -23.10
C ILE A 391 -6.17 -8.09 -23.00
N VAL A 392 -5.35 -7.18 -22.47
CA VAL A 392 -3.89 -7.30 -22.48
C VAL A 392 -3.31 -7.11 -21.08
N ALA A 393 -2.44 -8.03 -20.66
CA ALA A 393 -1.64 -7.92 -19.46
C ALA A 393 -0.17 -7.67 -19.84
N ILE A 394 0.40 -6.59 -19.31
CA ILE A 394 1.74 -6.10 -19.60
C ILE A 394 2.58 -6.18 -18.34
N LYS A 395 3.78 -6.75 -18.43
CA LYS A 395 4.68 -6.92 -17.30
C LYS A 395 6.13 -6.65 -17.71
N SER A 396 6.87 -5.96 -16.85
CA SER A 396 8.33 -5.79 -17.00
C SER A 396 8.75 -5.33 -18.40
N SER A 397 7.96 -4.45 -19.03
CA SER A 397 8.09 -4.11 -20.45
C SER A 397 8.35 -2.63 -20.67
N ARG A 398 8.97 -2.30 -21.81
CA ARG A 398 9.24 -0.95 -22.32
C ARG A 398 8.49 -0.76 -23.62
N LEU A 399 7.56 0.18 -23.63
CA LEU A 399 6.58 0.33 -24.70
C LEU A 399 6.63 1.74 -25.27
N GLY A 400 6.67 1.83 -26.60
CA GLY A 400 6.72 3.10 -27.30
C GLY A 400 8.13 3.66 -27.43
N ALA A 401 8.22 4.78 -28.13
CA ALA A 401 9.42 5.58 -28.30
C ALA A 401 9.03 7.06 -28.34
N ALA A 402 9.96 7.96 -28.05
CA ALA A 402 9.65 9.40 -27.90
C ALA A 402 8.89 10.03 -29.08
N LEU A 403 9.09 9.54 -30.31
CA LEU A 403 8.47 10.06 -31.54
C LEU A 403 7.30 9.21 -32.05
N ASN A 404 6.96 8.11 -31.37
CA ASN A 404 5.93 7.18 -31.80
C ASN A 404 4.75 7.23 -30.84
N ASN A 405 3.56 7.46 -31.40
CA ASN A 405 2.32 7.41 -30.62
C ASN A 405 1.90 5.96 -30.41
N MET A 406 1.45 5.66 -29.19
CA MET A 406 0.77 4.41 -28.85
C MET A 406 -0.73 4.62 -28.92
N MET A 407 -1.46 3.66 -29.47
CA MET A 407 -2.92 3.75 -29.60
C MET A 407 -3.59 2.55 -28.93
N ILE A 408 -4.53 2.84 -28.01
CA ILE A 408 -5.27 1.81 -27.27
C ILE A 408 -6.77 2.12 -27.31
N THR A 409 -7.52 1.32 -28.05
CA THR A 409 -8.93 1.57 -28.34
C THR A 409 -9.80 0.42 -27.84
N ARG A 410 -10.90 0.73 -27.14
CA ARG A 410 -11.92 -0.22 -26.67
C ARG A 410 -11.33 -1.45 -25.95
N SER A 411 -10.26 -1.24 -25.20
CA SER A 411 -9.45 -2.32 -24.65
C SER A 411 -9.34 -2.26 -23.13
N THR A 412 -9.08 -3.40 -22.50
CA THR A 412 -8.70 -3.47 -21.08
C THR A 412 -7.23 -3.82 -20.96
N VAL A 413 -6.46 -2.93 -20.35
CA VAL A 413 -5.00 -3.09 -20.21
C VAL A 413 -4.60 -3.06 -18.75
N SER A 414 -3.98 -4.12 -18.25
CA SER A 414 -3.29 -4.10 -16.97
C SER A 414 -1.79 -4.05 -17.20
N ALA A 415 -1.07 -3.12 -16.59
CA ALA A 415 0.39 -3.04 -16.68
C ALA A 415 1.05 -3.08 -15.31
N THR A 416 2.22 -3.72 -15.22
CA THR A 416 3.03 -3.77 -14.00
C THR A 416 4.52 -3.70 -14.30
N ASP A 417 5.28 -2.99 -13.48
CA ASP A 417 6.75 -2.83 -13.64
C ASP A 417 7.11 -2.39 -15.07
N SER A 418 6.39 -1.43 -15.65
CA SER A 418 6.49 -1.13 -17.08
C SER A 418 6.74 0.35 -17.36
N HIS A 419 7.40 0.61 -18.48
CA HIS A 419 7.74 1.96 -18.93
C HIS A 419 7.01 2.24 -20.25
N PHE A 420 6.38 3.41 -20.33
CA PHE A 420 5.74 3.90 -21.54
C PHE A 420 6.49 5.14 -21.99
N SER A 421 6.90 5.20 -23.25
CA SER A 421 7.66 6.31 -23.81
C SER A 421 6.93 6.93 -24.99
N GLY A 422 6.86 8.26 -25.02
CA GLY A 422 6.04 9.00 -25.98
C GLY A 422 4.59 9.15 -25.51
N VAL A 423 3.71 9.51 -26.45
CA VAL A 423 2.29 9.81 -26.14
C VAL A 423 1.44 8.55 -26.28
N LEU A 424 0.67 8.23 -25.24
CA LEU A 424 -0.36 7.19 -25.25
C LEU A 424 -1.73 7.83 -25.50
N THR A 425 -2.35 7.49 -26.63
CA THR A 425 -3.72 7.89 -26.95
C THR A 425 -4.69 6.75 -26.66
N SER A 426 -5.71 7.03 -25.86
CA SER A 426 -6.73 6.07 -25.44
C SER A 426 -8.14 6.48 -25.88
N THR A 427 -8.95 5.51 -26.29
CA THR A 427 -10.35 5.73 -26.67
C THR A 427 -11.22 4.61 -26.10
N ARG A 428 -12.18 4.92 -25.20
CA ARG A 428 -13.11 3.94 -24.60
C ARG A 428 -12.43 2.74 -23.93
N SER A 429 -11.29 2.96 -23.29
CA SER A 429 -10.48 1.89 -22.70
C SER A 429 -10.49 1.91 -21.16
N ARG A 430 -10.06 0.81 -20.54
CA ARG A 430 -9.88 0.67 -19.09
C ARG A 430 -8.43 0.28 -18.80
N PHE A 431 -7.79 0.98 -17.86
CA PHE A 431 -6.43 0.70 -17.44
C PHE A 431 -6.32 0.41 -15.95
N ASP A 432 -5.45 -0.54 -15.62
CA ASP A 432 -5.01 -0.84 -14.26
C ASP A 432 -3.47 -0.86 -14.26
N LEU A 433 -2.85 0.23 -13.79
CA LEU A 433 -1.41 0.48 -13.88
C LEU A 433 -0.79 0.44 -12.49
N ALA A 434 0.20 -0.44 -12.30
CA ALA A 434 0.87 -0.62 -11.01
C ALA A 434 2.41 -0.58 -11.16
N GLY A 435 3.08 0.44 -10.61
CA GLY A 435 4.52 0.62 -10.83
C GLY A 435 4.79 0.84 -12.32
N VAL A 436 4.23 1.93 -12.85
CA VAL A 436 4.38 2.31 -14.25
C VAL A 436 4.99 3.70 -14.33
N THR A 437 5.96 3.88 -15.21
CA THR A 437 6.52 5.22 -15.49
C THR A 437 6.25 5.61 -16.93
N PHE A 438 5.59 6.74 -17.14
CA PHE A 438 5.49 7.42 -18.42
C PHE A 438 6.68 8.37 -18.61
N TRP A 439 7.29 8.35 -19.79
CA TRP A 439 8.42 9.18 -20.18
C TRP A 439 8.10 9.94 -21.46
N GLY A 440 8.21 11.26 -21.43
CA GLY A 440 8.02 12.06 -22.64
C GLY A 440 7.70 13.52 -22.33
N GLU A 441 7.43 14.27 -23.39
CA GLU A 441 6.86 15.61 -23.27
C GLU A 441 5.39 15.51 -22.87
N SER A 442 4.94 16.45 -22.03
CA SER A 442 3.52 16.52 -21.65
C SER A 442 2.67 17.03 -22.82
N PRO A 443 1.50 16.43 -23.10
CA PRO A 443 0.89 15.32 -22.37
C PRO A 443 1.39 13.93 -22.82
N VAL A 444 1.66 13.04 -21.86
CA VAL A 444 2.06 11.63 -22.08
C VAL A 444 0.87 10.70 -22.21
N PHE A 445 -0.31 11.10 -21.72
CA PHE A 445 -1.54 10.31 -21.82
C PHE A 445 -2.73 11.18 -22.22
N ILE A 446 -3.36 10.85 -23.34
CA ILE A 446 -4.51 11.57 -23.89
C ILE A 446 -5.70 10.62 -24.01
N SER A 447 -6.85 11.02 -23.48
CA SER A 447 -8.13 10.34 -23.68
C SER A 447 -8.95 11.07 -24.75
N GLN A 448 -9.33 10.37 -25.81
CA GLN A 448 -10.21 10.90 -26.87
C GLN A 448 -11.70 10.64 -26.61
N GLU A 449 -12.01 9.64 -25.80
CA GLU A 449 -13.35 9.29 -25.32
C GLU A 449 -13.20 8.60 -23.97
N SER A 450 -14.28 8.54 -23.19
CA SER A 450 -14.31 8.04 -21.81
C SER A 450 -13.35 6.87 -21.53
N THR A 451 -12.25 7.16 -20.86
CA THR A 451 -11.22 6.19 -20.46
C THR A 451 -11.16 6.13 -18.94
N ARG A 452 -11.13 4.91 -18.38
CA ARG A 452 -10.99 4.70 -16.93
C ARG A 452 -9.57 4.30 -16.59
N LEU A 453 -9.00 4.91 -15.55
CA LEU A 453 -7.65 4.65 -15.08
C LEU A 453 -7.69 4.28 -13.60
N VAL A 454 -7.02 3.19 -13.24
CA VAL A 454 -6.64 2.87 -11.85
C VAL A 454 -5.12 2.93 -11.78
N LEU A 455 -4.59 3.84 -10.97
CA LEU A 455 -3.16 4.13 -10.89
C LEU A 455 -2.65 3.75 -9.50
N SER A 456 -1.60 2.94 -9.45
CA SER A 456 -0.87 2.58 -8.24
C SER A 456 0.62 2.77 -8.48
N LEU A 457 1.29 3.61 -7.69
CA LEU A 457 2.73 3.87 -7.82
C LEU A 457 3.13 4.32 -9.24
N VAL A 458 2.29 5.14 -9.88
CA VAL A 458 2.52 5.62 -11.25
C VAL A 458 3.33 6.90 -11.22
N ARG A 459 4.24 7.06 -12.17
CA ARG A 459 5.04 8.27 -12.34
C ARG A 459 4.92 8.81 -13.76
N ILE A 460 4.90 10.13 -13.88
CA ILE A 460 5.12 10.83 -15.14
C ILE A 460 6.45 11.55 -15.01
N HIS A 461 7.37 11.21 -15.90
CA HIS A 461 8.70 11.82 -16.01
C HIS A 461 8.71 12.68 -17.27
N THR A 462 8.65 13.99 -17.10
CA THR A 462 8.94 14.96 -18.16
C THR A 462 10.37 15.48 -18.01
N PRO A 463 10.93 16.21 -19.00
CA PRO A 463 12.28 16.75 -18.87
C PRO A 463 12.46 17.70 -17.68
N THR A 464 11.38 18.29 -17.18
CA THR A 464 11.43 19.34 -16.15
C THR A 464 10.88 18.89 -14.80
N HIS A 465 9.98 17.90 -14.77
CA HIS A 465 9.26 17.52 -13.55
C HIS A 465 8.99 16.02 -13.45
N ILE A 466 8.92 15.52 -12.22
CA ILE A 466 8.44 14.17 -11.90
C ILE A 466 7.14 14.30 -11.11
N THR A 467 6.05 13.79 -11.68
CA THR A 467 4.74 13.73 -11.03
C THR A 467 4.48 12.31 -10.55
N ARG A 468 4.01 12.15 -9.31
CA ARG A 468 3.67 10.86 -8.70
C ARG A 468 2.16 10.74 -8.52
N LEU A 469 1.60 9.62 -8.95
CA LEU A 469 0.17 9.45 -9.16
C LEU A 469 -0.35 8.16 -8.54
N GLY A 470 -1.48 8.27 -7.88
CA GLY A 470 -2.25 7.13 -7.37
C GLY A 470 -3.71 7.51 -7.24
N GLY A 471 -4.61 6.56 -7.45
CA GLY A 471 -6.05 6.76 -7.39
C GLY A 471 -6.78 6.25 -8.63
N SER A 472 -8.07 6.55 -8.69
CA SER A 472 -8.96 6.19 -9.80
C SER A 472 -9.47 7.44 -10.51
N TYR A 473 -9.39 7.43 -11.85
CA TYR A 473 -9.75 8.56 -12.70
C TYR A 473 -10.66 8.11 -13.85
N VAL A 474 -11.53 9.01 -14.30
CA VAL A 474 -12.31 8.85 -15.52
C VAL A 474 -12.05 10.08 -16.38
N LEU A 475 -11.34 9.89 -17.48
CA LEU A 475 -11.00 10.96 -18.41
C LEU A 475 -12.00 10.94 -19.56
N ALA A 476 -12.56 12.09 -19.94
CA ALA A 476 -13.41 12.19 -21.12
C ALA A 476 -12.55 12.48 -22.36
N THR A 477 -12.57 13.72 -22.84
CA THR A 477 -11.80 14.22 -23.99
C THR A 477 -10.71 15.17 -23.49
N GLU A 478 -9.76 14.63 -22.73
CA GLU A 478 -8.78 15.40 -21.97
C GLU A 478 -7.49 14.58 -21.75
N SER A 479 -6.41 15.25 -21.33
CA SER A 479 -5.18 14.55 -20.92
C SER A 479 -5.25 14.13 -19.46
N LEU A 480 -4.44 13.16 -19.07
CA LEU A 480 -4.29 12.84 -17.66
C LEU A 480 -3.75 14.07 -16.90
N GLU A 481 -2.79 14.78 -17.48
CA GLU A 481 -2.17 15.97 -16.90
C GLU A 481 -3.12 17.14 -16.67
N SER A 482 -4.20 17.29 -17.44
CA SER A 482 -5.17 18.36 -17.20
C SER A 482 -6.07 18.13 -15.99
N VAL A 483 -6.14 16.89 -15.49
CA VAL A 483 -6.96 16.48 -14.32
C VAL A 483 -6.15 16.52 -13.02
N LEU A 484 -4.82 16.61 -13.12
CA LEU A 484 -3.88 16.65 -12.00
C LEU A 484 -3.62 18.08 -11.56
#